data_AF-A0A2K1JXB4-F1
#
_entry.id   AF-A0A2K1JXB4-F1
#
_cell.length_a   1.000
_cell.length_b   1.000
_cell.length_c   1.000
_cell.angle_alpha   90.00
_cell.angle_beta   90.00
_cell.angle_gamma   90.00
#
_symmetry.space_group_name_H-M   'P 1'
#
loop_
_entity.id
_entity.type
_entity.pdbx_description
1 polymer ?
#
loop_
_entity_poly.entity_id
_entity_poly.type
_entity_poly.pdbx_seq_one_letter_code
_entity_poly.pdbx_strand_id
1 'polypeptide(L)'
;MSFGVRTMCTSPGMVFLVLCSHAITLASAQNTTSGWLNINCGATETFVGPKTGLTWVPDGPYITTGELGTVPNANMNFPNFAEARTLRYFTDQRAKKFCYALPVEPLNTYMPRENHFYGNNDDTSFPSFQISVDSVIF
;
A
#
# COMPACT_ATOMS: atom_id res chain seq x y z
N MET A 1 -58.16 21.31 -16.43
CA MET A 1 -57.83 19.99 -17.03
C MET A 1 -57.08 19.20 -15.96
N SER A 2 -57.73 18.23 -15.33
CA SER A 2 -57.19 17.46 -14.20
C SER A 2 -57.06 16.00 -14.63
N PHE A 3 -55.85 15.46 -14.57
CA PHE A 3 -55.59 14.02 -14.79
C PHE A 3 -55.44 13.33 -13.44
N GLY A 4 -56.32 12.36 -13.19
CA GLY A 4 -56.40 11.61 -11.94
C GLY A 4 -55.27 10.59 -11.79
N VAL A 5 -54.73 10.52 -10.57
CA VAL A 5 -53.86 9.44 -10.11
C VAL A 5 -54.71 8.20 -9.90
N ARG A 6 -54.40 7.11 -10.61
CA ARG A 6 -55.00 5.79 -10.35
C ARG A 6 -54.23 5.10 -9.24
N THR A 7 -54.91 4.85 -8.13
CA THR A 7 -54.44 4.01 -7.03
C THR A 7 -54.28 2.56 -7.51
N MET A 8 -53.05 2.04 -7.57
CA MET A 8 -52.80 0.62 -7.81
C MET A 8 -52.90 -0.15 -6.49
N CYS A 9 -53.68 -1.22 -6.50
CA CYS A 9 -53.87 -2.13 -5.37
C CYS A 9 -52.62 -3.00 -5.21
N THR A 10 -51.81 -2.78 -4.17
CA THR A 10 -50.62 -3.61 -3.90
C THR A 10 -50.97 -4.81 -3.03
N SER A 11 -50.78 -6.00 -3.58
CA SER A 11 -50.95 -7.29 -2.90
C SER A 11 -49.97 -7.45 -1.71
N PRO A 12 -50.36 -8.13 -0.61
CA PRO A 12 -49.49 -8.39 0.54
C PRO A 12 -48.17 -9.10 0.19
N GLY A 13 -48.15 -9.88 -0.90
CA GLY A 13 -46.94 -10.58 -1.36
C GLY A 13 -45.84 -9.67 -1.90
N MET A 14 -46.18 -8.43 -2.32
CA MET A 14 -45.22 -7.50 -2.91
C MET A 14 -44.40 -6.73 -1.85
N VAL A 15 -44.89 -6.66 -0.61
CA VAL A 15 -44.19 -5.98 0.50
C VAL A 15 -43.05 -6.85 1.05
N PHE A 16 -43.22 -8.18 1.06
CA PHE A 16 -42.22 -9.11 1.57
C PHE A 16 -40.97 -9.22 0.66
N LEU A 17 -41.16 -9.11 -0.66
CA LEU A 17 -40.06 -9.13 -1.65
C LEU A 17 -39.19 -7.86 -1.62
N VAL A 18 -39.76 -6.73 -1.22
CA VAL A 18 -39.02 -5.46 -1.09
C VAL A 18 -38.15 -5.47 0.17
N LEU A 19 -38.58 -6.11 1.26
CA LEU A 19 -37.77 -6.19 2.49
C LEU A 19 -36.55 -7.12 2.37
N CYS A 20 -36.61 -8.20 1.58
CA CYS A 20 -35.45 -9.08 1.35
C CYS A 20 -34.35 -8.46 0.46
N SER A 21 -34.69 -7.52 -0.42
CA SER A 21 -33.72 -6.86 -1.30
C SER A 21 -32.93 -5.75 -0.60
N HIS A 22 -33.42 -5.23 0.53
CA HIS A 22 -32.71 -4.22 1.34
C HIS A 22 -31.76 -4.84 2.38
N ALA A 23 -31.75 -6.16 2.55
CA ALA A 23 -30.86 -6.84 3.50
C ALA A 23 -29.50 -7.25 2.90
N ILE A 24 -29.27 -7.07 1.59
CA ILE A 24 -28.07 -7.58 0.89
C ILE A 24 -27.03 -6.47 0.60
N THR A 25 -27.30 -5.20 0.90
CA THR A 25 -26.37 -4.09 0.58
C THR A 25 -25.41 -3.69 1.71
N LEU A 26 -25.37 -4.42 2.84
CA LEU A 26 -24.39 -4.20 3.91
C LEU A 26 -23.32 -5.30 3.94
N ALA A 27 -22.58 -5.50 2.84
CA ALA A 27 -21.41 -6.37 2.85
C ALA A 27 -20.29 -5.98 1.85
N SER A 28 -20.11 -4.69 1.53
CA SER A 28 -18.95 -4.23 0.75
C SER A 28 -18.02 -3.25 1.48
N ALA A 29 -18.27 -2.95 2.75
CA ALA A 29 -17.38 -2.10 3.53
C ALA A 29 -16.40 -2.97 4.34
N GLN A 30 -15.21 -3.23 3.77
CA GLN A 30 -13.90 -3.35 4.46
C GLN A 30 -12.85 -3.97 3.51
N ASN A 31 -12.37 -3.20 2.54
CA ASN A 31 -10.95 -3.30 2.17
C ASN A 31 -10.25 -2.09 2.80
N THR A 32 -9.66 -2.29 3.97
CA THR A 32 -9.08 -1.25 4.84
C THR A 32 -7.72 -0.73 4.35
N THR A 33 -7.50 -0.66 3.04
CA THR A 33 -6.26 -0.13 2.45
C THR A 33 -6.37 1.32 2.00
N SER A 34 -7.52 1.97 2.19
CA SER A 34 -7.79 3.34 1.71
C SER A 34 -6.96 4.46 2.38
N GLY A 35 -5.93 4.16 3.18
CA GLY A 35 -5.18 5.19 3.91
C GLY A 35 -3.67 5.00 4.06
N TRP A 36 -3.08 3.90 3.59
CA TRP A 36 -1.64 3.65 3.77
C TRP A 36 -0.90 3.67 2.43
N LEU A 37 0.18 4.44 2.39
CA LEU A 37 1.13 4.44 1.28
C LEU A 37 2.17 3.33 1.53
N ASN A 38 1.99 2.18 0.89
CA ASN A 38 2.98 1.10 0.96
C ASN A 38 3.91 1.20 -0.25
N ILE A 39 5.17 1.53 0.01
CA ILE A 39 6.20 1.70 -1.01
C ILE A 39 7.07 0.44 -1.06
N ASN A 40 7.24 -0.12 -2.25
CA ASN A 40 8.20 -1.18 -2.48
C ASN A 40 9.47 -0.63 -3.13
N CYS A 41 10.56 -0.67 -2.36
CA CYS A 41 11.85 -0.18 -2.81
C CYS A 41 12.40 -1.05 -3.94
N GLY A 42 12.73 -0.47 -5.08
CA GLY A 42 13.28 -1.20 -6.23
C GLY A 42 12.25 -1.86 -7.16
N ALA A 43 10.95 -1.84 -6.84
CA ALA A 43 9.93 -2.31 -7.78
C ALA A 43 9.76 -1.36 -8.97
N THR A 44 9.35 -1.91 -10.10
CA THR A 44 8.97 -1.16 -11.31
C THR A 44 7.47 -1.18 -11.58
N GLU A 45 6.72 -2.02 -10.87
CA GLU A 45 5.29 -2.22 -11.07
C GLU A 45 4.54 -2.29 -9.74
N THR A 46 3.28 -1.86 -9.76
CA THR A 46 2.36 -1.98 -8.64
C THR A 46 1.85 -3.41 -8.53
N PHE A 47 1.78 -3.95 -7.31
CA PHE A 47 1.22 -5.28 -7.06
C PHE A 47 0.46 -5.34 -5.73
N VAL A 48 -0.34 -6.38 -5.56
CA VAL A 48 -1.00 -6.68 -4.28
C VAL A 48 -0.21 -7.78 -3.57
N GLY A 49 0.19 -7.51 -2.33
CA GLY A 49 0.94 -8.46 -1.50
C GLY A 49 0.10 -9.73 -1.25
N PRO A 50 0.57 -10.93 -1.64
CA PRO A 50 -0.27 -12.13 -1.61
C PRO A 50 -0.61 -12.59 -0.18
N LYS A 51 0.24 -12.25 0.81
CA LYS A 51 -0.04 -12.54 2.23
C LYS A 51 -0.86 -11.47 2.93
N THR A 52 -0.59 -10.20 2.64
CA THR A 52 -1.11 -9.05 3.41
C THR A 52 -2.34 -8.41 2.77
N GLY A 53 -2.56 -8.62 1.47
CA GLY A 53 -3.60 -7.94 0.70
C GLY A 53 -3.32 -6.45 0.47
N LEU A 54 -2.14 -5.94 0.88
CA LEU A 54 -1.78 -4.54 0.72
C LEU A 54 -1.34 -4.25 -0.71
N THR A 55 -1.77 -3.12 -1.26
CA THR A 55 -1.24 -2.60 -2.52
C THR A 55 0.10 -1.95 -2.27
N TRP A 56 1.14 -2.44 -2.95
CA TRP A 56 2.50 -1.90 -2.94
C TRP A 56 2.78 -1.18 -4.25
N VAL A 57 3.23 0.08 -4.16
CA VAL A 57 3.60 0.90 -5.31
C VAL A 57 5.12 1.03 -5.45
N PRO A 58 5.65 1.23 -6.66
CA PRO A 58 7.07 1.54 -6.88
C PRO A 58 7.54 2.76 -6.08
N ASP A 59 8.82 2.75 -5.69
CA ASP A 59 9.46 3.85 -4.98
C ASP A 59 9.91 5.02 -5.86
N GLY A 60 10.02 4.81 -7.18
CA GLY A 60 10.53 5.79 -8.14
C GLY A 60 9.91 7.20 -8.06
N PRO A 61 8.60 7.37 -7.78
CA PRO A 61 8.01 8.69 -7.60
C PRO A 61 8.53 9.46 -6.38
N TYR A 62 9.13 8.79 -5.40
CA TYR A 62 9.52 9.36 -4.10
C TYR A 62 11.04 9.52 -3.93
N ILE A 63 11.85 8.92 -4.82
CA ILE A 63 13.31 8.98 -4.76
C ILE A 63 13.93 8.96 -6.16
N THR A 64 14.97 9.76 -6.37
CA THR A 64 15.69 9.87 -7.66
C THR A 64 17.08 9.25 -7.65
N THR A 65 17.54 8.79 -6.49
CA THR A 65 18.91 8.28 -6.27
C THR A 65 18.92 6.81 -5.88
N GLY A 66 20.10 6.19 -5.90
CA GLY A 66 20.28 4.78 -5.57
C GLY A 66 19.96 3.85 -6.74
N GLU A 67 20.33 2.59 -6.56
CA GLU A 67 20.27 1.56 -7.59
C GLU A 67 19.19 0.53 -7.24
N LEU A 68 18.50 0.02 -8.26
CA LEU A 68 17.52 -1.04 -8.10
C LEU A 68 18.23 -2.38 -7.94
N GLY A 69 17.77 -3.21 -7.01
CA GLY A 69 18.31 -4.54 -6.78
C GLY A 69 17.24 -5.56 -6.43
N THR A 70 17.61 -6.82 -6.49
CA THR A 70 16.81 -7.92 -5.98
C THR A 70 17.45 -8.50 -4.72
N VAL A 71 16.62 -9.00 -3.81
CA VAL A 71 17.09 -9.69 -2.61
C VAL A 71 17.35 -11.15 -2.99
N PRO A 72 18.59 -11.65 -2.91
CA PRO A 72 18.88 -13.03 -3.23
C PRO A 72 18.09 -13.99 -2.33
N ASN A 73 17.63 -15.11 -2.89
CA ASN A 73 16.86 -16.14 -2.19
C ASN A 73 15.53 -15.68 -1.56
N ALA A 74 15.06 -14.44 -1.80
CA ALA A 74 13.81 -13.94 -1.21
C ALA A 74 12.59 -14.78 -1.55
N ASN A 75 12.52 -15.34 -2.75
CA ASN A 75 11.43 -16.24 -3.14
C ASN A 75 11.38 -17.53 -2.29
N MET A 76 12.52 -18.01 -1.81
CA MET A 76 12.61 -19.20 -0.97
C MET A 76 12.40 -18.86 0.51
N ASN A 77 13.00 -17.77 0.99
CA ASN A 77 12.96 -17.37 2.39
C ASN A 77 11.62 -16.71 2.77
N PHE A 78 11.02 -15.99 1.83
CA PHE A 78 9.80 -15.20 2.03
C PHE A 78 8.78 -15.43 0.89
N PRO A 79 8.33 -16.67 0.64
CA PRO A 79 7.54 -17.02 -0.55
C PRO A 79 6.24 -16.22 -0.68
N ASN A 80 5.66 -15.81 0.44
CA ASN A 80 4.39 -15.08 0.50
C ASN A 80 4.55 -13.55 0.68
N PHE A 81 5.78 -13.03 0.73
CA PHE A 81 6.04 -11.59 0.85
C PHE A 81 6.72 -11.10 -0.42
N ALA A 82 5.90 -10.82 -1.44
CA ALA A 82 6.40 -10.32 -2.73
C ALA A 82 7.16 -9.00 -2.57
N GLU A 83 6.81 -8.20 -1.56
CA GLU A 83 7.49 -6.97 -1.18
C GLU A 83 8.92 -7.13 -0.65
N ALA A 84 9.35 -8.35 -0.36
CA ALA A 84 10.71 -8.65 0.08
C ALA A 84 11.67 -9.03 -1.06
N ARG A 85 11.20 -9.05 -2.32
CA ARG A 85 11.97 -9.54 -3.48
C ARG A 85 12.91 -8.50 -4.08
N THR A 86 12.58 -7.24 -3.89
CA THR A 86 13.24 -6.08 -4.47
C THR A 86 13.73 -5.16 -3.36
N LEU A 87 14.81 -4.43 -3.64
CA LEU A 87 15.36 -3.42 -2.75
C LEU A 87 15.90 -2.26 -3.56
N ARG A 88 16.13 -1.14 -2.88
CA ARG A 88 16.98 -0.06 -3.37
C ARG A 88 18.22 0.01 -2.49
N TYR A 89 19.39 0.08 -3.10
CA TYR A 89 20.66 0.19 -2.39
C TYR A 89 21.41 1.45 -2.83
N PHE A 90 22.30 1.90 -1.96
CA PHE A 90 23.00 3.16 -2.12
C PHE A 90 24.51 2.94 -2.02
N THR A 91 25.22 3.20 -3.11
CA THR A 91 26.66 2.91 -3.26
C THR A 91 27.52 4.18 -3.23
N ASP A 92 26.96 5.36 -3.52
CA ASP A 92 27.72 6.60 -3.60
C ASP A 92 28.11 7.11 -2.20
N GLN A 93 29.32 6.75 -1.79
CA GLN A 93 29.94 7.19 -0.53
C GLN A 93 30.17 8.71 -0.45
N ARG A 94 30.08 9.44 -1.57
CA ARG A 94 30.24 10.91 -1.59
C ARG A 94 28.93 11.63 -1.27
N ALA A 95 27.79 10.99 -1.52
CA ALA A 95 26.49 11.52 -1.15
C ALA A 95 26.32 11.41 0.36
N LYS A 96 25.99 12.54 1.01
CA LYS A 96 25.83 12.58 2.47
C LYS A 96 24.48 12.03 2.94
N LYS A 97 23.45 12.06 2.08
CA LYS A 97 22.08 11.64 2.37
C LYS A 97 21.36 11.20 1.08
N PHE A 98 20.49 10.21 1.19
CA PHE A 98 19.55 9.81 0.15
C PHE A 98 18.13 10.02 0.69
N CYS A 99 17.39 10.93 0.06
CA CYS A 99 16.14 11.43 0.63
C CYS A 99 14.93 10.89 -0.14
N TYR A 100 13.97 10.36 0.61
CA TYR A 100 12.61 10.12 0.12
C TYR A 100 11.76 11.37 0.34
N ALA A 101 11.09 11.84 -0.70
CA ALA A 101 10.09 12.90 -0.61
C ALA A 101 8.69 12.27 -0.64
N LEU A 102 8.05 12.20 0.53
CA LEU A 102 6.74 11.57 0.69
C LEU A 102 5.60 12.61 0.61
N PRO A 103 4.45 12.27 0.00
CA PRO A 103 3.30 13.16 -0.08
C PRO A 103 2.57 13.19 1.28
N VAL A 104 3.08 13.99 2.20
CA VAL A 104 2.50 14.19 3.54
C VAL A 104 1.70 15.49 3.58
N GLU A 105 0.61 15.46 4.33
CA GLU A 105 -0.24 16.61 4.59
C GLU A 105 0.22 17.30 5.89
N PRO A 106 0.30 18.64 5.92
CA PRO A 106 0.64 19.37 7.15
C PRO A 106 -0.30 19.05 8.30
N LEU A 107 0.20 19.21 9.54
CA LEU A 107 -0.57 19.03 10.78
C LEU A 107 -1.18 17.62 10.98
N ASN A 108 -0.63 16.61 10.30
CA ASN A 108 -1.01 15.21 10.50
C ASN A 108 0.10 14.41 11.17
N THR A 109 -0.30 13.37 11.90
CA THR A 109 0.62 12.44 12.55
C THR A 109 0.77 11.20 11.68
N TYR A 110 2.02 10.85 11.36
CA TYR A 110 2.36 9.69 10.54
C TYR A 110 3.18 8.69 11.34
N MET A 111 3.03 7.41 11.01
CA MET A 111 3.84 6.33 11.55
C MET A 111 4.64 5.68 10.42
N PRO A 112 5.88 6.12 10.16
CA PRO A 112 6.73 5.46 9.18
C PRO A 112 7.09 4.06 9.67
N ARG A 113 6.98 3.07 8.78
CA ARG A 113 7.45 1.71 9.00
C ARG A 113 8.39 1.33 7.89
N GLU A 114 9.59 0.92 8.27
CA GLU A 114 10.64 0.52 7.33
C GLU A 114 10.91 -0.98 7.47
N ASN A 115 11.16 -1.62 6.34
CA ASN A 115 11.57 -3.03 6.30
C ASN A 115 12.91 -3.11 5.58
N HIS A 116 13.87 -3.79 6.21
CA HIS A 116 15.21 -3.96 5.69
C HIS A 116 15.43 -5.43 5.39
N PHE A 117 15.57 -5.75 4.10
CA PHE A 117 15.90 -7.09 3.64
C PHE A 117 17.33 -7.11 3.14
N TYR A 118 18.10 -8.06 3.65
CA TYR A 118 19.47 -8.32 3.24
C TYR A 118 19.54 -9.77 2.74
N GLY A 119 20.37 -10.03 1.74
CA GLY A 119 20.46 -11.35 1.13
C GLY A 119 21.81 -11.71 0.56
N ASN A 120 22.92 -11.13 1.02
CA ASN A 120 24.21 -11.72 0.70
C ASN A 120 24.52 -12.87 1.67
N ASN A 121 25.10 -13.96 1.15
CA ASN A 121 25.45 -15.15 1.92
C ASN A 121 26.84 -15.03 2.57
N ASP A 122 27.56 -13.93 2.35
CA ASP A 122 28.83 -13.67 3.00
C ASP A 122 28.59 -13.05 4.38
N ASP A 123 28.83 -13.83 5.43
CA ASP A 123 28.66 -13.49 6.86
C ASP A 123 29.56 -12.34 7.38
N THR A 124 30.22 -11.59 6.49
CA THR A 124 31.30 -10.66 6.88
C THR A 124 30.97 -9.19 6.66
N SER A 125 29.83 -8.84 6.04
CA SER A 125 29.54 -7.46 5.64
C SER A 125 28.06 -7.09 5.74
N PHE A 126 27.55 -6.85 6.94
CA PHE A 126 26.22 -6.25 7.12
C PHE A 126 26.25 -4.75 6.80
N PRO A 127 25.27 -4.22 6.05
CA PRO A 127 25.21 -2.79 5.79
C PRO A 127 24.93 -2.04 7.09
N SER A 128 25.69 -0.97 7.33
CA SER A 128 25.44 -0.02 8.42
C SER A 128 25.12 1.34 7.82
N PHE A 129 24.01 1.93 8.26
CA PHE A 129 23.54 3.22 7.80
C PHE A 129 22.68 3.89 8.88
N GLN A 130 22.50 5.19 8.74
CA GLN A 130 21.63 5.98 9.59
C GLN A 130 20.38 6.39 8.82
N ILE A 131 19.25 6.39 9.52
CA ILE A 131 17.97 6.84 8.99
C ILE A 131 17.54 8.03 9.82
N SER A 132 17.14 9.10 9.14
CA SER A 132 16.60 10.30 9.77
C SER A 132 15.29 10.65 9.11
N VAL A 133 14.25 10.84 9.91
CA VAL A 133 12.98 11.42 9.46
C VAL A 133 13.06 12.92 9.72
N ASP A 134 12.96 13.71 8.66
CA ASP A 134 12.94 15.16 8.77
C ASP A 134 11.50 15.65 8.92
N SER A 135 11.20 16.27 10.07
CA SER A 135 9.88 16.80 10.38
C SER A 135 9.94 18.32 10.32
N VAL A 136 10.02 18.88 9.11
CA VAL A 136 9.81 20.32 8.88
C VAL A 136 8.62 20.49 7.97
N ILE A 137 7.46 20.74 8.57
CA ILE A 137 6.28 21.22 7.86
C ILE A 137 5.85 22.46 8.64
N PHE A 138 6.24 23.64 8.12
CA PHE A 138 5.80 24.94 8.65
C PHE A 138 4.36 25.22 8.24
#